data_AF-A0A9D9LWX5-F1
#
_entry.id   AF-A0A9D9LWX5-F1
#
_cell.length_a   1.000
_cell.length_b   1.000
_cell.length_c   1.000
_cell.angle_alpha   90.00
_cell.angle_beta   90.00
_cell.angle_gamma   90.00
#
_symmetry.space_group_name_H-M   'P 1'
#
loop_
_entity.id
_entity.type
_entity.pdbx_description
1 polymer ?
#
loop_
_entity_poly.entity_id
_entity_poly.type
_entity_poly.pdbx_seq_one_letter_code
_entity_poly.pdbx_strand_id
1 'polypeptide(L)'
;MSVSKDVIKQCLISKQREVDEAVIINRPVEFEENGNYVIVGVRHAGKSYLLYQRVRQLQAAGKGWDEILFVDFEDERLAEFQTEDFNSL
;
A
#
# COMPACT_ATOMS: atom_id res chain seq x y z
N MET A 1 -1.39 18.31 -15.42
CA MET A 1 -0.24 18.84 -14.64
C MET A 1 0.31 17.67 -13.85
N SER A 2 1.62 17.54 -13.69
CA SER A 2 2.19 16.45 -12.88
C SER A 2 1.80 16.62 -11.42
N VAL A 3 1.51 15.53 -10.72
CA VAL A 3 1.22 15.58 -9.29
C VAL A 3 2.47 16.05 -8.55
N SER A 4 2.32 16.96 -7.59
CA SER A 4 3.45 17.44 -6.80
C SER A 4 4.07 16.32 -5.98
N LYS A 5 5.41 16.28 -5.93
CA LYS A 5 6.16 15.33 -5.10
C LYS A 5 5.78 15.39 -3.62
N ASP A 6 5.39 16.56 -3.12
CA ASP A 6 4.95 16.70 -1.72
C ASP A 6 3.59 16.05 -1.48
N VAL A 7 2.69 16.09 -2.47
CA VAL A 7 1.40 15.39 -2.41
C VAL A 7 1.63 13.88 -2.38
N ILE A 8 2.50 13.36 -3.25
CA ILE A 8 2.86 11.94 -3.27
C ILE A 8 3.40 11.51 -1.91
N LYS A 9 4.37 12.24 -1.34
CA LYS A 9 4.91 11.94 -0.01
C LYS A 9 3.84 11.93 1.07
N GLN A 10 2.92 12.90 1.06
CA GLN A 10 1.83 12.95 2.01
C GLN A 10 0.90 11.74 1.87
N CYS A 11 0.57 11.31 0.65
CA CYS A 11 -0.24 10.11 0.42
C CYS A 11 0.46 8.86 0.96
N LEU A 12 1.76 8.68 0.68
CA LEU A 12 2.54 7.55 1.18
C LEU A 12 2.55 7.53 2.71
N ILE A 13 2.89 8.65 3.37
CA ILE A 13 2.94 8.74 4.84
C ILE A 13 1.56 8.51 5.46
N SER A 14 0.49 9.07 4.88
CA SER A 14 -0.88 8.84 5.34
C SER A 14 -1.23 7.36 5.30
N LYS A 15 -0.87 6.67 4.21
CA LYS A 15 -1.14 5.24 4.06
C LYS A 15 -0.35 4.40 5.05
N GLN A 16 0.92 4.74 5.30
CA GLN A 16 1.73 4.08 6.33
C GLN A 16 1.05 4.13 7.70
N ARG A 17 0.57 5.31 8.12
CA ARG A 17 -0.17 5.49 9.38
C ARG A 17 -1.46 4.67 9.41
N GLU A 18 -2.21 4.67 8.30
CA GLU A 18 -3.44 3.86 8.20
C GLU A 18 -3.14 2.36 8.39
N VAL A 19 -2.09 1.83 7.75
CA VAL A 19 -1.66 0.44 7.95
C VAL A 19 -1.22 0.18 9.39
N ASP A 20 -0.49 1.14 9.98
CA ASP A 20 0.03 1.07 11.34
C ASP A 20 -1.06 1.14 12.43
N GLU A 21 -2.21 1.75 12.13
CA GLU A 21 -3.36 1.87 13.04
C GLU A 21 -4.47 0.84 12.75
N ALA A 22 -4.46 0.20 11.58
CA ALA A 22 -5.51 -0.73 11.16
C ALA A 22 -5.63 -1.95 12.09
N VAL A 23 -6.88 -2.25 12.49
CA VAL A 23 -7.23 -3.49 13.20
C VAL A 23 -7.42 -4.62 12.19
N ILE A 24 -6.46 -5.53 12.12
CA ILE A 24 -6.42 -6.59 11.11
C ILE A 24 -7.00 -7.89 11.69
N ILE A 25 -8.03 -8.43 11.03
CA ILE A 25 -8.46 -9.82 11.24
C ILE A 25 -7.61 -10.72 10.35
N ASN A 26 -6.79 -11.55 10.98
CA ASN A 26 -5.83 -12.40 10.28
C ASN A 26 -6.54 -13.41 9.34
N ARG A 27 -6.10 -13.45 8.09
CA ARG A 27 -6.48 -14.45 7.09
C ARG A 27 -5.35 -15.47 6.93
N PRO A 28 -5.65 -16.77 6.82
CA PRO A 28 -4.66 -17.82 6.64
C PRO A 28 -4.15 -17.83 5.18
N VAL A 29 -3.45 -16.78 4.80
CA VAL A 29 -2.83 -16.61 3.47
C VAL A 29 -1.33 -16.47 3.69
N GLU A 30 -0.58 -17.37 3.06
CA GLU A 30 0.87 -17.32 3.00
C GLU A 30 1.29 -16.71 1.66
N PHE A 31 2.24 -15.79 1.74
CA PHE A 31 2.83 -15.12 0.59
C PHE A 31 4.29 -15.56 0.49
N GLU A 32 4.64 -16.15 -0.65
CA GLU A 32 6.02 -16.44 -1.04
C GLU A 32 6.85 -15.14 -1.02
N GLU A 33 8.09 -15.23 -0.56
CA GLU A 33 8.94 -14.06 -0.30
C GLU A 33 9.12 -13.16 -1.53
N ASN A 34 9.32 -13.78 -2.70
CA ASN A 34 9.56 -13.09 -3.97
C ASN A 34 8.41 -13.27 -4.98
N GLY A 35 7.22 -13.61 -4.50
CA GLY A 35 6.05 -13.82 -5.34
C GLY A 35 5.36 -12.50 -5.72
N ASN A 36 4.94 -12.40 -6.99
CA ASN A 36 4.04 -11.34 -7.44
C ASN A 36 2.59 -11.82 -7.30
N TYR A 37 1.75 -11.04 -6.62
CA TYR A 37 0.39 -11.43 -6.31
C TYR A 37 -0.63 -10.42 -6.83
N VAL A 38 -1.71 -10.94 -7.43
CA VAL A 38 -2.91 -10.16 -7.77
C VAL A 38 -4.07 -10.66 -6.93
N ILE A 39 -4.61 -9.80 -6.07
CA ILE A 39 -5.72 -10.12 -5.17
C ILE A 39 -7.02 -9.64 -5.81
N VAL A 40 -7.91 -10.56 -6.18
CA VAL A 40 -9.20 -10.26 -6.82
C VAL A 40 -10.37 -10.55 -5.88
N GLY A 41 -11.48 -9.83 -6.07
CA GLY A 41 -12.72 -10.05 -5.31
C GLY A 41 -13.64 -8.83 -5.26
N VAL A 42 -14.88 -9.06 -4.84
CA VAL A 42 -15.93 -8.03 -4.77
C VAL A 42 -15.57 -6.84 -3.86
N ARG A 43 -16.28 -5.72 -4.03
CA ARG A 43 -16.14 -4.54 -3.16
C ARG A 43 -16.37 -4.95 -1.69
N HIS A 44 -15.60 -4.37 -0.78
CA HIS A 44 -15.62 -4.67 0.67
C HIS A 44 -15.27 -6.12 1.06
N ALA A 45 -14.68 -6.92 0.17
CA ALA A 45 -14.14 -8.24 0.53
C ALA A 45 -12.87 -8.18 1.41
N GLY A 46 -12.44 -7.00 1.88
CA GLY A 46 -11.25 -6.82 2.72
C GLY A 46 -9.91 -6.98 2.00
N LYS A 47 -9.85 -6.66 0.70
CA LYS A 47 -8.63 -6.78 -0.11
C LYS A 47 -7.49 -5.89 0.41
N SER A 48 -7.77 -4.61 0.68
CA SER A 48 -6.78 -3.69 1.25
C SER A 48 -6.29 -4.16 2.62
N TYR A 49 -7.17 -4.73 3.44
CA TYR A 49 -6.79 -5.30 4.75
C TYR A 49 -5.90 -6.55 4.63
N LEU A 50 -6.05 -7.35 3.56
CA LEU A 50 -5.11 -8.44 3.27
C LEU A 50 -3.74 -7.90 2.86
N LEU A 51 -3.68 -6.78 2.12
CA LEU A 51 -2.42 -6.09 1.84
C LEU A 51 -1.80 -5.49 3.11
N TYR A 52 -2.60 -4.92 4.02
CA TYR A 52 -2.12 -4.43 5.32
C TYR A 52 -1.53 -5.57 6.15
N GLN A 53 -2.19 -6.73 6.16
CA GLN A 53 -1.65 -7.94 6.78
C GLN A 53 -0.28 -8.31 6.20
N ARG A 54 -0.13 -8.27 4.87
CA ARG A 54 1.16 -8.55 4.22
C ARG A 54 2.23 -7.56 4.66
N VAL A 55 1.92 -6.26 4.76
CA VAL A 55 2.87 -5.27 5.30
C VAL A 55 3.28 -5.63 6.73
N ARG A 56 2.35 -6.01 7.61
CA ARG A 56 2.69 -6.43 8.98
C ARG A 56 3.55 -7.69 9.03
N GLN A 57 3.31 -8.64 8.13
CA GLN A 57 4.15 -9.83 8.00
C GLN A 57 5.59 -9.46 7.58
N LEU A 58 5.75 -8.54 6.64
CA LEU A 58 7.07 -8.03 6.23
C LEU A 58 7.76 -7.28 7.38
N GLN A 59 7.04 -6.41 8.09
CA GLN A 59 7.55 -5.72 9.28
C GLN A 59 7.98 -6.70 10.38
N ALA A 60 7.19 -7.74 10.65
CA ALA A 60 7.53 -8.80 11.60
C ALA A 60 8.78 -9.59 11.17
N ALA A 61 9.06 -9.68 9.87
CA ALA A 61 10.29 -10.23 9.31
C ALA A 61 11.47 -9.24 9.31
N GLY A 62 11.30 -8.05 9.90
CA GLY A 62 12.34 -7.04 10.06
C GLY A 62 12.42 -6.01 8.94
N LYS A 63 11.45 -5.98 8.01
CA LYS A 63 11.41 -5.01 6.91
C LYS A 63 10.84 -3.67 7.36
N GLY A 64 11.62 -2.60 7.21
CA GLY A 64 11.18 -1.24 7.53
C GLY A 64 10.33 -0.62 6.43
N TRP A 65 9.71 0.53 6.72
CA TRP A 65 8.97 1.31 5.72
C TRP A 65 9.86 1.84 4.59
N ASP A 66 11.18 1.92 4.80
CA ASP A 66 12.18 2.22 3.79
C ASP A 66 12.36 1.10 2.75
N GLU A 67 11.89 -0.12 3.05
CA GLU A 67 11.88 -1.27 2.15
C GLU A 67 10.47 -1.57 1.58
N ILE A 68 9.44 -0.81 1.99
CA ILE A 68 8.03 -1.07 1.62
C ILE A 68 7.41 0.17 0.99
N LEU A 69 7.08 0.09 -0.29
CA LEU A 69 6.29 1.11 -1.00
C LEU A 69 4.83 0.67 -1.11
N PHE A 70 3.92 1.39 -0.45
CA PHE A 70 2.47 1.21 -0.59
C PHE A 70 1.85 2.42 -1.28
N VAL A 71 1.34 2.22 -2.50
CA VAL A 71 0.65 3.27 -3.27
C VAL A 71 -0.83 2.94 -3.35
N ASP A 72 -1.67 3.91 -2.98
CA ASP A 72 -3.13 3.81 -3.08
C ASP A 72 -3.65 4.82 -4.10
N PHE A 73 -4.00 4.34 -5.29
CA PHE A 73 -4.53 5.18 -6.37
C PHE A 73 -5.99 5.58 -6.17
N GLU A 74 -6.68 5.09 -5.14
CA GLU A 74 -8.03 5.57 -4.79
C GLU A 74 -7.99 6.88 -3.97
N ASP A 75 -6.80 7.31 -3.51
CA ASP A 75 -6.63 8.60 -2.83
C ASP A 75 -6.94 9.76 -3.79
N GLU A 76 -7.93 10.58 -3.43
CA GLU A 76 -8.41 11.70 -4.26
C GLU A 76 -7.31 12.71 -4.62
N ARG A 77 -6.27 12.82 -3.79
CA ARG A 77 -5.13 13.71 -4.05
C ARG A 77 -4.27 13.24 -5.22
N LEU A 78 -4.39 11.96 -5.60
CA LEU A 78 -3.74 11.35 -6.75
C LEU A 78 -4.65 11.29 -7.98
N ALA A 79 -5.80 11.99 -7.99
CA ALA A 79 -6.76 11.93 -9.10
C ALA A 79 -6.17 12.31 -10.48
N GLU A 80 -5.16 13.19 -10.50
CA GLU A 80 -4.48 13.59 -11.74
C GLU A 80 -3.19 12.79 -12.02
N PHE A 81 -2.85 11.77 -11.22
CA PHE A 81 -1.61 11.00 -11.36
C PHE A 81 -1.49 10.35 -12.75
N GLN A 82 -0.38 10.61 -13.43
CA GLN A 82 -0.08 10.09 -14.77
C GLN A 82 1.13 9.16 -14.77
N THR A 83 1.39 8.52 -15.91
CA THR A 83 2.52 7.61 -16.09
C THR A 83 3.87 8.28 -15.81
N GLU A 84 4.00 9.57 -16.13
CA GLU A 84 5.26 10.31 -15.91
C GLU A 84 5.54 10.53 -14.42
N ASP A 85 4.52 10.54 -13.56
CA ASP A 85 4.64 10.76 -12.13
C ASP A 85 5.25 9.56 -11.38
N PHE A 86 5.30 8.36 -11.99
CA PHE A 86 5.99 7.19 -11.43
C PHE A 86 7.48 7.46 -11.18
N ASN A 87 8.11 8.39 -11.92
CA ASN A 87 9.50 8.77 -11.70
C ASN A 87 9.73 9.56 -10.40
N SER A 88 8.66 10.00 -9.74
CA SER A 88 8.71 10.77 -8.50
C SER A 88 8.45 9.95 -7.23
N LEU A 89 8.03 8.69 -7.39
CA LEU A 89 7.94 7.68 -6.33
C LEU A 89 9.34 7.23 -5.93
#